data_AF-A0A382G9H0-F1
#
_entry.id   AF-A0A382G9H0-F1
#
_cell.length_a   1.000
_cell.length_b   1.000
_cell.length_c   1.000
_cell.angle_alpha   90.00
_cell.angle_beta   90.00
_cell.angle_gamma   90.00
#
_symmetry.space_group_name_H-M   'P 1'
#
loop_
_entity.id
_entity.type
_entity.pdbx_description
1 polymer ?
#
loop_
_entity_poly.entity_id
_entity_poly.type
_entity_poly.pdbx_seq_one_letter_code
_entity_poly.pdbx_strand_id
1 'polypeptide(L)'
;MSKKSVPIKQLLSAIDHRKKDFYDKIDHDTYKIEPWLAMRWASSVGNKVFNIVAHHLLLTNDFVNVHFNVLSKHPKLQWLLLTITGAKTGRYHQWIPPGKRGKKNKLKEFVYINNPTWNEEELELFFTVNTKKELEEYVNSFGLTPKETKELFGKS
;
A
#
# COMPACT_ATOMS: atom_id res chain seq x y z
N MET A 1 13.95 -8.36 -19.88
CA MET A 1 14.03 -6.92 -19.54
C MET A 1 12.80 -6.55 -18.70
N SER A 2 12.94 -5.70 -17.68
CA SER A 2 11.80 -5.27 -16.86
C SER A 2 10.87 -4.37 -17.68
N LYS A 3 9.57 -4.68 -17.70
CA LYS A 3 8.55 -3.87 -18.40
C LYS A 3 8.51 -2.45 -17.84
N LYS A 4 8.40 -1.45 -18.70
CA LYS A 4 8.30 -0.04 -18.28
C LYS A 4 6.88 0.26 -17.79
N SER A 5 6.73 1.07 -16.75
CA SER A 5 5.39 1.53 -16.36
C SER A 5 4.85 2.51 -17.39
N VAL A 6 3.55 2.39 -17.70
CA VAL A 6 2.85 3.40 -18.52
C VAL A 6 3.05 4.80 -17.91
N PRO A 7 3.37 5.84 -18.71
CA PRO A 7 3.52 7.19 -18.21
C PRO A 7 2.29 7.66 -17.43
N ILE A 8 2.50 8.17 -16.21
CA ILE A 8 1.39 8.45 -15.28
C ILE A 8 0.36 9.44 -15.84
N LYS A 9 0.80 10.47 -16.58
CA LYS A 9 -0.10 11.45 -17.22
C LYS A 9 -1.04 10.78 -18.23
N GLN A 10 -0.53 9.83 -19.01
CA GLN A 10 -1.32 9.07 -19.98
C GLN A 10 -2.31 8.16 -19.26
N LEU A 11 -1.86 7.49 -18.19
CA LEU A 11 -2.68 6.59 -17.39
C LEU A 11 -3.86 7.34 -16.74
N LEU A 12 -3.59 8.48 -16.10
CA LEU A 12 -4.62 9.31 -15.45
C LEU A 12 -5.60 9.88 -16.46
N SER A 13 -5.10 10.38 -17.60
CA SER A 13 -5.98 10.84 -18.68
C SER A 13 -6.92 9.74 -19.17
N ALA A 14 -6.44 8.49 -19.28
CA ALA A 14 -7.27 7.37 -19.68
C ALA A 14 -8.31 6.98 -18.60
N ILE A 15 -7.95 7.06 -17.32
CA ILE A 15 -8.87 6.86 -16.19
C ILE A 15 -9.97 7.93 -16.18
N ASP A 16 -9.60 9.20 -16.21
CA ASP A 16 -10.52 10.34 -16.16
C ASP A 16 -11.56 10.31 -17.28
N HIS A 17 -11.13 9.95 -18.48
CA HIS A 17 -12.00 9.84 -19.66
C HIS A 17 -12.69 8.49 -19.79
N ARG A 18 -12.55 7.61 -18.79
CA ARG A 18 -13.12 6.27 -18.72
C ARG A 18 -12.80 5.39 -19.96
N LYS A 19 -11.57 5.45 -20.45
CA LYS A 19 -11.11 4.69 -21.63
C LYS A 19 -10.95 3.21 -21.29
N LYS A 20 -12.05 2.46 -21.32
CA LYS A 20 -12.07 1.02 -21.00
C LYS A 20 -11.15 0.19 -21.90
N ASP A 21 -11.09 0.57 -23.18
CA ASP A 21 -10.29 -0.04 -24.23
C ASP A 21 -8.78 0.24 -24.13
N PHE A 22 -8.35 1.15 -23.24
CA PHE A 22 -6.95 1.50 -23.08
C PHE A 22 -6.07 0.30 -22.72
N TYR A 23 -6.56 -0.60 -21.85
CA TYR A 23 -5.83 -1.81 -21.48
C TYR A 23 -5.55 -2.68 -22.70
N ASP A 24 -6.51 -2.83 -23.62
CA ASP A 24 -6.35 -3.69 -24.79
C ASP A 24 -5.48 -3.05 -25.88
N LYS A 25 -5.29 -1.73 -25.83
CA LYS A 25 -4.50 -0.96 -26.81
C LYS A 25 -3.03 -0.78 -26.43
N ILE A 26 -2.67 -1.04 -25.17
CA ILE A 26 -1.26 -0.93 -24.76
C ILE A 26 -0.47 -2.15 -25.21
N ASP A 27 0.76 -1.92 -25.65
CA ASP A 27 1.71 -3.00 -25.84
C ASP A 27 2.14 -3.54 -24.47
N HIS A 28 1.57 -4.69 -24.11
CA HIS A 28 1.87 -5.36 -22.84
C HIS A 28 3.27 -5.94 -22.76
N ASP A 29 4.01 -6.07 -23.87
CA ASP A 29 5.40 -6.56 -23.84
C ASP A 29 6.37 -5.46 -23.41
N THR A 30 6.11 -4.23 -23.85
CA THR A 30 6.89 -3.05 -23.45
C THR A 30 6.40 -2.44 -22.14
N TYR A 31 5.08 -2.31 -21.97
CA TYR A 31 4.47 -1.54 -20.91
C TYR A 31 3.65 -2.37 -19.92
N LYS A 32 3.68 -1.97 -18.65
CA LYS A 32 2.79 -2.46 -17.61
C LYS A 32 1.97 -1.33 -17.00
N ILE A 33 0.70 -1.61 -16.75
CA ILE A 33 -0.14 -0.80 -15.88
C ILE A 33 0.16 -1.22 -14.46
N GLU A 34 0.32 -0.25 -13.57
CA GLU A 34 0.55 -0.46 -12.14
C GLU A 34 -0.73 -0.08 -11.38
N PRO A 35 -1.68 -1.01 -11.14
CA PRO A 35 -3.00 -0.69 -10.59
C PRO A 35 -2.91 -0.04 -9.21
N TRP A 36 -1.93 -0.46 -8.40
CA TRP A 36 -1.70 0.11 -7.07
C TRP A 36 -1.31 1.59 -7.15
N LEU A 37 -0.41 1.93 -8.08
CA LEU A 37 0.00 3.31 -8.31
C LEU A 37 -1.19 4.13 -8.85
N ALA A 38 -1.91 3.58 -9.82
CA ALA A 38 -3.08 4.21 -10.43
C ALA A 38 -4.16 4.54 -9.40
N MET A 39 -4.50 3.60 -8.52
CA MET A 39 -5.48 3.76 -7.45
C MET A 39 -5.12 4.92 -6.52
N ARG A 40 -3.84 5.03 -6.12
CA ARG A 40 -3.37 6.08 -5.22
C ARG A 40 -3.51 7.47 -5.83
N TRP A 41 -3.16 7.64 -7.10
CA TRP A 41 -3.41 8.89 -7.82
C TRP A 41 -4.91 9.14 -8.02
N ALA A 42 -5.68 8.13 -8.43
CA ALA A 42 -7.12 8.25 -8.69
C ALA A 42 -7.89 8.73 -7.45
N SER A 43 -7.51 8.27 -6.24
CA SER A 43 -8.13 8.68 -4.98
C SER A 43 -7.84 10.14 -4.57
N SER A 44 -6.86 10.79 -5.18
CA SER A 44 -6.36 12.11 -4.77
C SER A 44 -6.54 13.14 -5.88
N VAL A 45 -7.75 13.67 -6.01
CA VAL A 45 -8.04 14.77 -6.94
C VAL A 45 -7.91 16.11 -6.21
N GLY A 46 -7.02 16.97 -6.69
CA GLY A 46 -6.89 18.34 -6.20
C GLY A 46 -7.99 19.23 -6.79
N ASN A 47 -9.06 19.48 -6.03
CA ASN A 47 -10.15 20.38 -6.43
C ASN A 47 -10.68 21.16 -5.22
N LYS A 48 -11.18 22.38 -5.46
CA LYS A 48 -11.85 23.20 -4.42
C LYS A 48 -13.26 22.69 -4.10
N VAL A 49 -13.91 22.00 -5.04
CA VAL A 49 -15.27 21.47 -4.88
C VAL A 49 -15.22 20.12 -4.18
N PHE A 50 -15.68 20.07 -2.93
CA PHE A 50 -15.68 18.87 -2.10
C PHE A 50 -16.31 17.66 -2.77
N ASN A 51 -17.47 17.82 -3.42
CA ASN A 51 -18.16 16.71 -4.09
C ASN A 51 -17.32 16.02 -5.18
N ILE A 52 -16.42 16.76 -5.85
CA ILE A 52 -15.53 16.18 -6.87
C ILE A 52 -14.44 15.35 -6.20
N VAL A 53 -13.88 15.85 -5.08
CA VAL A 53 -12.88 15.12 -4.29
C VAL A 53 -13.51 13.87 -3.69
N ALA A 54 -14.67 14.00 -3.04
CA ALA A 54 -15.42 12.91 -2.43
C ALA A 54 -15.81 11.84 -3.45
N HIS A 55 -16.26 12.23 -4.66
CA HIS A 55 -16.55 11.30 -5.74
C HIS A 55 -15.37 10.37 -6.03
N HIS A 56 -14.18 10.93 -6.28
CA HIS A 56 -13.02 10.12 -6.62
C HIS A 56 -12.53 9.28 -5.44
N LEU A 57 -12.56 9.84 -4.23
CA LEU A 57 -12.15 9.12 -3.02
C LEU A 57 -13.07 7.92 -2.75
N LEU A 58 -14.38 8.13 -2.70
CA LEU A 58 -15.36 7.10 -2.40
C LEU A 58 -15.40 6.03 -3.49
N LEU A 59 -15.48 6.42 -4.77
CA LEU A 59 -15.50 5.46 -5.86
C LEU A 59 -14.21 4.64 -5.96
N THR A 60 -13.05 5.26 -5.71
CA THR A 60 -11.79 4.51 -5.69
C THR A 60 -11.76 3.52 -4.53
N ASN A 61 -12.29 3.90 -3.36
CA ASN A 61 -12.38 2.96 -2.25
C ASN A 61 -13.29 1.77 -2.59
N ASP A 62 -14.52 2.06 -2.99
CA ASP A 62 -15.58 1.06 -3.14
C ASP A 62 -15.32 0.10 -4.31
N PHE A 63 -14.88 0.62 -5.45
CA PHE A 63 -14.68 -0.21 -6.65
C PHE A 63 -13.28 -0.79 -6.77
N VAL A 64 -12.25 -0.14 -6.20
CA VAL A 64 -10.85 -0.52 -6.46
C VAL A 64 -10.18 -1.04 -5.19
N ASN A 65 -10.24 -0.30 -4.08
CA ASN A 65 -9.45 -0.59 -2.88
C ASN A 65 -9.94 -1.82 -2.11
N VAL A 66 -11.25 -1.93 -1.83
CA VAL A 66 -11.81 -2.98 -0.94
C VAL A 66 -11.41 -4.40 -1.37
N HIS A 67 -11.44 -4.67 -2.68
CA HIS A 67 -11.12 -5.99 -3.24
C HIS A 67 -9.81 -6.00 -4.03
N PHE A 68 -8.95 -5.00 -3.83
CA PHE A 68 -7.74 -4.82 -4.64
C PHE A 68 -6.86 -6.07 -4.71
N ASN A 69 -6.58 -6.68 -3.55
CA ASN A 69 -5.69 -7.83 -3.44
C ASN A 69 -6.32 -9.10 -4.04
N VAL A 70 -7.64 -9.29 -3.86
CA VAL A 70 -8.38 -10.43 -4.43
C VAL A 70 -8.32 -10.40 -5.96
N LEU A 71 -8.40 -9.20 -6.54
CA LEU A 71 -8.39 -8.99 -7.99
C LEU A 71 -6.99 -8.89 -8.61
N SER A 72 -5.93 -9.12 -7.84
CA SER A 72 -4.53 -8.99 -8.30
C SER A 72 -4.19 -9.86 -9.52
N LYS A 73 -4.88 -11.00 -9.70
CA LYS A 73 -4.73 -11.89 -10.86
C LYS A 73 -5.52 -11.46 -12.08
N HIS A 74 -6.34 -10.40 -11.98
CA HIS A 74 -7.22 -9.89 -13.03
C HIS A 74 -6.91 -8.41 -13.34
N PRO A 75 -5.72 -8.09 -13.88
CA PRO A 75 -5.28 -6.71 -14.11
C PRO A 75 -6.19 -5.92 -15.06
N LYS A 76 -6.80 -6.58 -16.05
CA LYS A 76 -7.81 -5.96 -16.92
C LYS A 76 -9.06 -5.55 -16.15
N LEU A 77 -9.52 -6.38 -15.21
CA LEU A 77 -10.66 -6.05 -14.37
C LEU A 77 -10.33 -4.88 -13.43
N GLN A 78 -9.15 -4.89 -12.81
CA GLN A 78 -8.67 -3.75 -12.01
C GLN A 78 -8.63 -2.45 -12.83
N TRP A 79 -8.21 -2.52 -14.10
CA TRP A 79 -8.29 -1.37 -15.02
C TRP A 79 -9.73 -0.90 -15.24
N LEU A 80 -10.65 -1.81 -15.55
CA LEU A 80 -12.05 -1.44 -15.77
C LEU A 80 -12.66 -0.79 -14.52
N LEU A 81 -12.34 -1.27 -13.32
CA LEU A 81 -12.78 -0.68 -12.06
C LEU A 81 -12.20 0.73 -11.86
N LEU A 82 -10.92 0.94 -12.17
CA LEU A 82 -10.32 2.28 -12.17
C LEU A 82 -11.04 3.22 -13.14
N THR A 83 -11.46 2.76 -14.33
CA THR A 83 -12.20 3.64 -15.26
C THR A 83 -13.57 4.09 -14.73
N ILE A 84 -14.14 3.44 -13.71
CA ILE A 84 -15.40 3.86 -13.09
C ILE A 84 -15.19 5.14 -12.27
N THR A 85 -14.01 5.31 -11.68
CA THR A 85 -13.69 6.44 -10.78
C THR A 85 -13.55 7.78 -11.51
N GLY A 86 -13.31 7.76 -12.83
CA GLY A 86 -13.14 8.97 -13.62
C GLY A 86 -14.45 9.74 -13.85
N ALA A 87 -14.38 11.04 -14.15
CA ALA A 87 -15.55 11.91 -14.32
C ALA A 87 -15.81 12.35 -15.78
N LYS A 88 -15.26 11.65 -16.78
CA LYS A 88 -15.25 12.03 -18.21
C LYS A 88 -14.66 13.42 -18.49
N THR A 89 -13.80 13.91 -17.61
CA THR A 89 -13.14 15.21 -17.70
C THR A 89 -11.79 15.09 -17.01
N GLY A 90 -10.75 15.66 -17.61
CA GLY A 90 -9.41 15.64 -17.03
C GLY A 90 -9.37 16.31 -15.65
N ARG A 91 -8.67 15.68 -14.71
CA ARG A 91 -8.47 16.15 -13.34
C ARG A 91 -6.99 16.30 -13.03
N TYR A 92 -6.69 17.24 -12.14
CA TYR A 92 -5.38 17.31 -11.52
C TYR A 92 -5.35 16.37 -10.32
N HIS A 93 -4.45 15.38 -10.36
CA HIS A 93 -4.26 14.46 -9.25
C HIS A 93 -3.02 14.86 -8.45
N GLN A 94 -3.12 14.77 -7.12
CA GLN A 94 -2.01 15.02 -6.21
C GLN A 94 -1.32 13.70 -5.86
N TRP A 95 0.01 13.70 -5.83
CA TRP A 95 0.74 12.52 -5.37
C TRP A 95 0.63 12.39 -3.86
N ILE A 96 0.06 11.28 -3.40
CA ILE A 96 0.15 10.88 -2.00
C ILE A 96 1.30 9.87 -1.91
N PRO A 97 2.43 10.15 -1.24
CA PRO A 97 3.47 9.14 -1.04
C PRO A 97 2.96 8.02 -0.12
N PRO A 98 3.37 6.75 -0.32
CA PRO A 98 3.07 5.71 0.65
C PRO A 98 3.63 6.09 2.02
N GLY A 99 2.93 5.66 3.08
CA GLY A 99 3.47 5.75 4.43
C GLY A 99 4.86 5.12 4.46
N LYS A 100 5.79 5.75 5.17
CA LYS A 100 7.12 5.16 5.35
C LYS A 100 6.93 3.81 6.03
N ARG A 101 7.36 2.73 5.37
CA ARG A 101 7.49 1.44 6.05
C ARG A 101 8.43 1.68 7.22
N GLY A 102 7.96 1.45 8.45
CA GLY A 102 8.79 1.63 9.64
C GLY A 102 10.12 0.91 9.48
N LYS A 103 11.18 1.42 10.11
CA LYS A 103 12.45 0.68 10.17
C LYS A 103 12.12 -0.72 10.70
N LYS A 104 12.59 -1.76 10.00
CA LYS A 104 12.49 -3.14 10.49
C LYS A 104 13.13 -3.20 11.88
N ASN A 105 12.30 -3.40 12.89
CA ASN A 105 12.76 -3.55 14.26
C ASN A 105 12.93 -5.05 14.49
N LYS A 106 14.19 -5.52 14.56
CA LYS A 106 14.54 -6.93 14.77
C LYS A 106 13.82 -7.51 16.00
N LEU A 107 13.67 -6.72 17.05
CA LEU A 107 12.94 -7.11 18.26
C LEU A 107 11.44 -7.28 18.00
N LYS A 108 10.79 -6.35 17.27
CA LYS A 108 9.38 -6.52 16.87
C LYS A 108 9.17 -7.77 16.02
N GLU A 109 10.06 -8.03 15.06
CA GLU A 109 10.01 -9.24 14.22
C GLU A 109 10.18 -10.52 15.07
N PHE A 110 11.11 -10.52 16.03
CA PHE A 110 11.31 -11.64 16.94
C PHE A 110 10.06 -11.93 17.78
N VAL A 111 9.45 -10.91 18.39
CA VAL A 111 8.24 -11.08 19.20
C VAL A 111 7.06 -11.55 18.33
N TYR A 112 6.90 -11.03 17.12
CA TYR A 112 5.85 -11.47 16.20
C TYR A 112 5.99 -12.96 15.81
N ILE A 113 7.21 -13.43 15.52
CA ILE A 113 7.47 -14.83 15.15
C ILE A 113 7.16 -15.77 16.32
N ASN A 114 7.47 -15.37 17.56
CA ASN A 114 7.24 -16.18 18.75
C ASN A 114 5.79 -16.10 19.27
N ASN A 115 4.98 -15.16 18.77
CA ASN A 115 3.56 -15.01 19.12
C ASN A 115 2.69 -14.89 17.85
N PRO A 116 2.53 -15.99 17.08
CA PRO A 116 1.88 -15.96 15.77
C PRO A 116 0.37 -15.64 15.83
N THR A 117 -0.23 -15.72 17.01
CA THR A 117 -1.65 -15.39 17.23
C THR A 117 -1.89 -13.90 17.47
N TRP A 118 -0.83 -13.11 17.72
CA TRP A 118 -0.95 -11.68 17.99
C TRP A 118 -1.07 -10.89 16.69
N ASN A 119 -2.02 -9.96 16.64
CA ASN A 119 -2.14 -8.95 15.61
C ASN A 119 -1.20 -7.75 15.90
N GLU A 120 -1.20 -6.77 15.00
CA GLU A 120 -0.31 -5.61 15.10
C GLU A 120 -0.62 -4.72 16.33
N GLU A 121 -1.89 -4.62 16.75
CA GLU A 121 -2.31 -3.85 17.92
C GLU A 121 -1.81 -4.50 19.22
N GLU A 122 -1.94 -5.82 19.35
CA GLU A 122 -1.41 -6.55 20.50
C GLU A 122 0.12 -6.46 20.60
N LEU A 123 0.80 -6.52 19.46
CA LEU A 123 2.25 -6.33 19.40
C LEU A 123 2.63 -4.90 19.84
N GLU A 124 1.94 -3.87 19.37
CA GLU A 124 2.18 -2.49 19.77
C GLU A 124 1.89 -2.24 21.26
N LEU A 125 0.81 -2.82 21.78
CA LEU A 125 0.48 -2.77 23.19
C LEU A 125 1.62 -3.38 24.02
N PHE A 126 2.10 -4.57 23.63
CA PHE A 126 3.21 -5.24 24.30
C PHE A 126 4.46 -4.36 24.39
N PHE A 127 4.83 -3.64 23.32
CA PHE A 127 5.99 -2.74 23.35
C PHE A 127 5.76 -1.43 24.11
N THR A 128 4.49 -1.05 24.32
CA THR A 128 4.12 0.19 25.01
C THR A 128 4.04 -0.02 26.53
N VAL A 129 3.54 -1.17 26.97
CA VAL A 129 3.38 -1.48 28.40
C VAL A 129 4.67 -2.00 29.05
N ASN A 130 5.52 -2.67 28.28
CA ASN A 130 6.77 -3.23 28.80
C ASN A 130 7.94 -2.27 28.67
N THR A 131 8.74 -2.19 29.72
CA THR A 131 10.03 -1.49 29.73
C THR A 131 11.09 -2.26 28.95
N LYS A 132 12.17 -1.58 28.58
CA LYS A 132 13.30 -2.23 27.89
C LYS A 132 13.88 -3.42 28.68
N LYS A 133 13.90 -3.35 30.02
CA LYS A 133 14.39 -4.43 30.87
C LYS A 133 13.49 -5.66 30.81
N GLU A 134 12.18 -5.48 30.93
CA GLU A 134 11.20 -6.56 30.83
C GLU A 134 11.22 -7.21 29.45
N LEU A 135 11.45 -6.42 28.39
CA LEU A 135 11.64 -6.96 27.03
C LEU A 135 12.94 -7.77 26.92
N GLU A 136 14.03 -7.37 27.57
CA GLU A 136 15.29 -8.14 27.59
C GLU A 136 15.10 -9.46 28.35
N GLU A 137 14.42 -9.45 29.49
CA GLU A 137 14.06 -10.65 30.25
C GLU A 137 13.16 -11.59 29.45
N TYR A 138 12.14 -11.03 28.78
CA TYR A 138 11.26 -11.79 27.89
C TYR A 138 12.03 -12.50 26.80
N VAL A 139 12.91 -11.80 26.09
CA VAL A 139 13.74 -12.36 25.02
C VAL A 139 14.70 -13.43 25.56
N ASN A 140 15.32 -13.19 26.73
CA ASN A 140 16.20 -14.16 27.37
C ASN A 140 15.46 -15.45 27.80
N SER A 141 14.15 -15.38 28.08
CA SER A 141 13.34 -16.56 28.41
C SER A 141 13.26 -17.60 27.29
N PHE A 142 13.50 -17.19 26.03
CA PHE A 142 13.60 -18.08 24.88
C PHE A 142 14.97 -18.78 24.74
N GLY A 143 15.86 -18.63 25.72
CA GLY A 143 17.17 -19.29 25.73
C GLY A 143 18.22 -18.60 24.85
N LEU A 144 18.02 -17.33 24.51
CA LEU A 144 18.97 -16.55 23.72
C LEU A 144 20.23 -16.20 24.50
N THR A 145 21.36 -16.20 23.81
CA THR A 145 22.63 -15.78 24.41
C THR A 145 22.67 -14.25 24.59
N PRO A 146 23.46 -13.72 25.55
CA PRO A 146 23.59 -12.28 25.76
C PRO A 146 24.06 -11.49 24.52
N LYS A 147 24.74 -12.16 23.58
CA LYS A 147 25.16 -11.57 22.30
C LYS A 147 23.97 -11.41 21.35
N GLU A 148 23.12 -12.43 21.23
CA GLU A 148 21.93 -12.40 20.37
C GLU A 148 20.89 -11.41 20.90
N THR A 149 20.68 -11.36 22.22
CA THR A 149 19.81 -10.36 22.86
C THR A 149 20.28 -8.95 22.51
N LYS A 150 21.57 -8.64 22.65
CA LYS A 150 22.10 -7.33 22.25
C LYS A 150 21.93 -7.02 20.75
N GLU A 151 21.97 -8.03 19.89
CA GLU A 151 21.74 -7.84 18.46
C GLU A 151 20.28 -7.46 18.14
N LEU A 152 19.32 -8.03 18.88
CA LEU A 152 17.89 -7.75 18.71
C LEU A 152 17.50 -6.33 19.10
N PHE A 153 18.10 -5.78 20.16
CA PHE A 153 17.87 -4.41 20.61
C PHE A 153 18.63 -3.35 19.79
N GLY A 154 19.49 -3.79 18.86
CA GLY A 154 20.34 -2.93 18.05
C GLY A 154 21.51 -2.34 18.85
N LYS A 155 22.58 -1.96 18.15
CA LYS A 155 23.64 -1.13 18.74
C LYS A 155 23.01 0.22 19.11
N SER A 156 22.89 0.47 20.42
CA SER A 156 22.77 1.82 20.97
C SER A 156 23.93 2.69 20.53
#